data_AF-V2YIK9-F1
#
_entry.id   AF-V2YIK9-F1
#
_cell.length_a   1.000
_cell.length_b   1.000
_cell.length_c   1.000
_cell.angle_alpha   90.00
_cell.angle_beta   90.00
_cell.angle_gamma   90.00
#
_symmetry.space_group_name_H-M   'P 1'
#
loop_
_entity.id
_entity.type
_entity.pdbx_description
1 polymer ?
#
loop_
_entity_poly.entity_id
_entity_poly.type
_entity_poly.pdbx_seq_one_letter_code
_entity_poly.pdbx_strand_id
1 'polypeptide(L)' 'MNYFEKLLLIYLQTGKLETKITGLDMESFQKALDDEGKRRLELVEQIVFEDSDLRSDAQKVAALKLCFQKDFYS' A
#
# COMPACT_ATOMS: atom_id res chain seq x y z
N MET A 1 -9.57 -7.36 13.25
CA MET A 1 -8.21 -7.81 13.64
C MET A 1 -8.29 -8.46 15.00
N ASN A 2 -8.00 -9.74 15.10
CA ASN A 2 -8.06 -10.49 16.35
C ASN A 2 -6.86 -10.13 17.25
N TYR A 3 -6.92 -10.56 18.51
CA TYR A 3 -5.89 -10.22 19.51
C TYR A 3 -4.50 -10.76 19.13
N PHE A 4 -4.46 -11.90 18.44
CA PHE A 4 -3.23 -12.53 17.96
C PHE A 4 -2.56 -11.71 16.85
N GLU A 5 -3.34 -11.18 15.90
CA GLU A 5 -2.86 -10.30 14.84
C GLU A 5 -2.30 -8.99 15.40
N LYS A 6 -2.90 -8.42 16.46
CA LYS A 6 -2.36 -7.25 17.17
C LYS A 6 -1.02 -7.53 17.83
N LEU A 7 -0.89 -8.67 18.51
CA LEU A 7 0.37 -9.07 19.15
C LEU A 7 1.46 -9.30 18.11
N LEU A 8 1.14 -9.96 17.00
CA LEU A 8 2.05 -10.16 15.88
C LEU A 8 2.50 -8.83 15.27
N LEU A 9 1.57 -7.89 15.06
CA LEU A 9 1.88 -6.55 14.55
C LEU A 9 2.83 -5.79 15.48
N ILE A 10 2.58 -5.82 16.79
CA ILE A 10 3.44 -5.16 17.78
C ILE A 10 4.83 -5.82 17.83
N TYR A 11 4.91 -7.15 17.70
CA TYR A 11 6.17 -7.88 17.73
C TYR A 11 7.02 -7.62 16.48
N LEU A 12 6.39 -7.47 15.32
CA LEU A 12 7.02 -7.06 14.07
C LEU A 12 7.43 -5.58 14.12
N GLN A 13 6.54 -4.69 14.58
CA GLN A 13 6.81 -3.25 14.74
C GLN A 13 7.96 -2.96 15.71
N THR A 14 8.16 -3.80 16.73
CA THR A 14 9.23 -3.64 17.72
C THR A 14 10.56 -4.26 17.28
N GLY A 15 10.67 -4.77 16.04
CA GLY A 15 11.93 -5.06 15.33
C GLY A 15 12.84 -6.13 15.95
N LYS A 16 12.43 -6.74 17.07
CA LYS A 16 13.27 -7.66 17.86
C LYS A 16 13.42 -9.04 17.24
N LEU A 17 12.52 -9.45 16.35
CA LEU A 17 12.52 -10.78 15.74
C LEU A 17 13.18 -10.82 14.35
N GLU A 18 13.06 -9.74 13.56
CA GLU A 18 13.56 -9.69 12.17
C GLU A 18 15.07 -9.52 12.06
N THR A 19 15.66 -8.64 12.86
CA THR A 19 17.09 -8.30 12.74
C THR A 19 18.05 -9.43 13.13
N LYS A 20 17.58 -10.40 13.94
CA LYS A 20 18.43 -11.50 14.43
C LYS A 20 18.32 -12.81 13.64
N ILE A 21 17.31 -12.99 12.80
CA ILE A 21 16.99 -14.31 12.22
C ILE A 21 17.27 -14.39 10.71
N THR A 22 17.09 -13.34 9.91
CA THR A 22 16.85 -13.58 8.46
C THR A 22 17.86 -13.07 7.45
N GLY A 23 18.84 -12.21 7.79
CA GLY A 23 19.70 -11.65 6.73
C GLY A 23 18.88 -10.93 5.63
N LEU A 24 17.68 -10.46 5.96
CA LEU A 24 16.86 -9.63 5.10
C LEU A 24 17.54 -8.27 4.96
N ASP A 25 17.79 -7.88 3.72
CA ASP A 25 18.22 -6.52 3.39
C ASP A 25 17.02 -5.59 3.58
N MET A 26 16.91 -5.07 4.81
CA MET A 26 15.86 -4.14 5.21
C MET A 26 15.91 -2.85 4.39
N GLU A 27 17.07 -2.47 3.83
CA GLU A 27 17.17 -1.29 2.97
C GLU A 27 16.51 -1.55 1.61
N SER A 28 16.78 -2.70 0.99
CA SER A 28 16.09 -3.10 -0.24
C SER A 28 14.59 -3.29 -0.03
N PHE A 29 14.17 -3.84 1.12
CA PHE A 29 12.76 -3.98 1.45
C PHE A 29 12.08 -2.61 1.62
N GLN A 30 12.71 -1.70 2.37
CA GLN A 30 12.20 -0.34 2.54
C GLN A 30 12.09 0.39 1.20
N LYS A 31 13.11 0.27 0.34
CA LYS A 31 13.09 0.86 -1.00
C LYS A 31 11.96 0.30 -1.86
N ALA A 32 11.73 -1.01 -1.84
CA ALA A 32 10.63 -1.62 -2.57
C ALA A 32 9.25 -1.15 -2.07
N LEU A 33 9.11 -0.96 -0.76
CA LEU A 33 7.90 -0.37 -0.17
C LEU A 33 7.69 1.09 -0.61
N ASP A 34 8.76 1.90 -0.60
CA ASP A 34 8.69 3.30 -1.01
C ASP A 34 8.34 3.44 -2.49
N ASP A 35 8.99 2.65 -3.36
CA ASP A 35 8.73 2.63 -4.80
C ASP A 35 7.29 2.21 -5.12
N GLU A 36 6.79 1.17 -4.44
CA GLU A 36 5.39 0.73 -4.60
C GLU A 36 4.42 1.77 -4.05
N GLY A 37 4.71 2.38 -2.90
CA GLY A 37 3.91 3.46 -2.34
C GLY A 37 3.78 4.64 -3.30
N LYS A 38 4.89 5.06 -3.91
CA LYS A 38 4.93 6.11 -4.92
C LYS A 38 4.09 5.75 -6.15
N ARG A 39 4.27 4.55 -6.71
CA ARG A 39 3.50 4.06 -7.87
C ARG A 39 1.99 4.11 -7.62
N ARG A 40 1.55 3.73 -6.42
CA ARG A 40 0.12 3.77 -6.05
C ARG A 40 -0.42 5.19 -5.95
N LEU A 41 0.36 6.12 -5.40
CA LEU A 41 -0.03 7.53 -5.33
C LEU A 41 -0.15 8.16 -6.71
N GLU A 42 0.78 7.87 -7.62
CA GLU A 42 0.72 8.34 -9.02
C GLU A 42 -0.55 7.85 -9.73
N LEU A 43 -0.96 6.61 -9.47
CA LEU A 43 -2.19 6.04 -10.04
C LEU A 43 -3.45 6.72 -9.49
N VAL A 44 -3.47 7.04 -8.19
CA VAL A 44 -4.56 7.81 -7.57
C VAL A 44 -4.61 9.23 -8.15
N GLU A 45 -3.45 9.88 -8.29
CA GLU A 45 -3.33 11.21 -8.88
C GLU A 45 -3.89 11.24 -10.30
N GLN A 46 -3.53 10.26 -11.13
CA GLN A 46 -4.05 10.14 -12.49
C GLN A 46 -5.59 10.07 -12.51
N ILE A 47 -6.22 9.31 -11.60
CA ILE A 47 -7.67 9.17 -11.55
C ILE A 47 -8.35 10.46 -11.06
N VAL A 48 -7.78 11.10 -10.04
CA VAL A 48 -8.38 12.28 -9.40
C VAL A 48 -8.26 13.51 -10.29
N PHE A 49 -7.09 13.72 -10.88
CA PHE A 49 -6.77 14.89 -11.69
C PHE A 49 -6.96 14.65 -13.20
N GLU A 50 -7.46 13.48 -13.61
CA GLU A 50 -8.00 13.30 -14.96
C GLU A 50 -9.06 14.38 -15.23
N ASP A 51 -8.99 15.00 -16.40
CA ASP A 51 -9.82 16.14 -16.78
C ASP A 51 -11.30 15.90 -16.40
N SER A 52 -11.91 16.85 -15.69
CA SER A 52 -13.29 16.71 -15.18
C SER A 52 -14.31 16.49 -16.29
N ASP A 53 -13.96 16.87 -17.52
CA ASP A 53 -14.76 16.65 -18.72
C ASP A 53 -14.73 15.18 -19.20
N LEU A 54 -13.73 14.40 -18.81
CA LEU A 54 -13.58 12.98 -19.16
C LEU A 54 -14.28 12.04 -18.18
N ARG A 55 -14.30 12.39 -16.89
CA ARG A 55 -14.93 11.58 -15.84
C ARG A 55 -15.59 12.42 -14.76
N SER A 56 -16.84 12.09 -14.47
CA SER A 56 -17.53 12.59 -13.27
C SER A 56 -16.92 12.05 -11.98
N ASP A 57 -17.12 12.76 -10.88
CA ASP A 57 -16.62 12.36 -9.56
C ASP A 57 -17.06 10.93 -9.16
N ALA A 58 -18.29 10.54 -9.50
CA ALA A 58 -18.80 9.20 -9.24
C ALA A 58 -17.98 8.12 -9.98
N GLN A 59 -17.56 8.39 -11.22
CA GLN A 59 -16.72 7.49 -12.01
C GLN A 59 -15.29 7.45 -11.47
N LYS A 60 -14.74 8.59 -11.02
CA LYS A 60 -13.44 8.65 -10.35
C LYS A 60 -13.43 7.81 -9.07
N VAL A 61 -14.47 7.93 -8.23
CA VAL A 61 -14.62 7.13 -7.01
C VAL A 61 -14.74 5.63 -7.32
N ALA A 62 -15.50 5.26 -8.36
CA ALA A 62 -15.62 3.86 -8.78
C ALA A 62 -14.28 3.28 -9.28
N ALA A 63 -13.51 4.06 -10.05
CA ALA A 63 -12.18 3.67 -10.52
C ALA A 63 -11.20 3.47 -9.35
N LEU A 64 -11.17 4.39 -8.38
CA LEU A 64 -10.37 4.22 -7.17
C LEU A 64 -10.71 2.93 -6.42
N LYS A 65 -12.01 2.67 -6.19
CA LYS A 65 -12.45 1.43 -5.53
C LYS A 65 -11.98 0.18 -6.26
N LEU A 66 -12.00 0.18 -7.59
CA LEU A 66 -11.51 -0.92 -8.41
C LEU A 66 -10.01 -1.16 -8.18
N CYS A 67 -9.19 -0.11 -8.14
CA CYS A 67 -7.75 -0.21 -7.91
C CYS A 67 -7.43 -0.81 -6.53
N PHE A 68 -8.17 -0.40 -5.49
CA PHE A 68 -8.03 -1.03 -4.17
C PHE A 68 -8.41 -2.52 -4.22
N GLN A 69 -9.50 -2.88 -4.90
CA GLN A 69 -9.97 -4.28 -4.94
C GLN A 69 -9.09 -5.22 -5.76
N LYS A 70 -8.58 -4.78 -6.92
CA LYS A 70 -7.88 -5.65 -7.89
C LYS A 70 -6.36 -5.53 -7.83
N ASP A 71 -5.84 -4.34 -7.56
CA ASP A 71 -4.41 -4.09 -7.73
C ASP A 71 -3.67 -4.04 -6.39
N PHE A 72 -4.37 -3.74 -5.28
CA PHE A 72 -3.74 -3.52 -3.97
C PHE A 72 -3.98 -4.61 -2.93
N TYR A 73 -5.09 -5.36 -3.05
CA TYR A 73 -5.47 -6.42 -2.11
C TYR A 73 -5.52 -7.83 -2.73
N SER A 74 -5.09 -7.98 -3.99
CA SER A 74 -5.02 -9.28 -4.68
C SER A 74 -3.67 -9.94 -4.50
#